data_AF-A0A4V6XW85-F1
#
_entry.id   AF-A0A4V6XW85-F1
#
_cell.length_a   1.000
_cell.length_b   1.000
_cell.length_c   1.000
_cell.angle_alpha   90.00
_cell.angle_beta   90.00
_cell.angle_gamma   90.00
#
_symmetry.space_group_name_H-M   'P 1'
#
loop_
_entity.id
_entity.type
_entity.pdbx_description
1 polymer ?
#
loop_
_entity_poly.entity_id
_entity_poly.type
_entity_poly.pdbx_seq_one_letter_code
_entity_poly.pdbx_strand_id
1 'polypeptide(L)'
;MKTFAVLALLAFVSLSSATAIRKELFEKKEFDFCKACVDVVTKAEATQVDTDKWLKEHIPEFCAHFEKVEELQKFCTGVLTKLSAFLDKAVKEQVLPQKACEEVKLC
;
A
#
# COMPACT_ATOMS: atom_id res chain seq x y z
N MET A 1 36.53 -46.29 -25.29
CA MET A 1 37.51 -45.18 -25.18
C MET A 1 37.18 -44.13 -26.22
N LYS A 2 37.44 -42.85 -25.88
CA LYS A 2 37.34 -41.61 -26.69
C LYS A 2 35.94 -40.98 -26.71
N THR A 3 35.50 -40.23 -25.69
CA THR A 3 35.87 -38.82 -25.37
C THR A 3 36.07 -37.95 -26.61
N PHE A 4 35.01 -37.28 -27.07
CA PHE A 4 35.08 -35.96 -27.72
C PHE A 4 33.79 -35.20 -27.41
N ALA A 5 33.60 -34.91 -26.13
CA ALA A 5 33.00 -33.65 -25.73
C ALA A 5 33.99 -32.52 -26.09
N VAL A 6 33.47 -31.31 -26.25
CA VAL A 6 34.17 -30.01 -26.40
C VAL A 6 34.24 -29.51 -27.87
N LEU A 7 33.71 -28.28 -28.06
CA LEU A 7 33.71 -27.39 -29.23
C LEU A 7 32.47 -27.36 -30.13
N ALA A 8 31.38 -26.78 -29.60
CA ALA A 8 30.50 -25.89 -30.37
C ALA A 8 29.85 -24.85 -29.44
N LEU A 9 30.69 -24.16 -28.66
CA LEU A 9 30.36 -22.85 -28.10
C LEU A 9 30.45 -21.82 -29.24
N LEU A 10 29.58 -20.80 -29.18
CA LEU A 10 29.59 -19.53 -29.95
C LEU A 10 28.83 -19.49 -31.29
N ALA A 11 27.49 -19.55 -31.26
CA ALA A 11 26.68 -18.98 -32.36
C ALA A 11 25.22 -18.57 -32.03
N PHE A 12 24.80 -18.53 -30.76
CA PHE A 12 23.50 -17.95 -30.39
C PHE A 12 23.68 -16.88 -29.31
N VAL A 13 24.57 -15.92 -29.60
CA VAL A 13 24.50 -14.57 -29.04
C VAL A 13 23.94 -13.69 -30.15
N SER A 14 22.65 -13.84 -30.43
CA SER A 14 21.94 -12.99 -31.36
C SER A 14 20.57 -12.64 -30.79
N LEU A 15 20.49 -11.40 -30.32
CA LEU A 15 19.32 -10.54 -30.50
C LEU A 15 18.11 -10.75 -29.57
N SER A 16 18.34 -10.87 -28.26
CA SER A 16 17.31 -10.56 -27.24
C SER A 16 17.43 -9.11 -26.75
N SER A 17 17.66 -8.17 -27.66
CA SER A 17 17.78 -6.74 -27.34
C SER A 17 16.76 -5.94 -28.14
N ALA A 18 15.48 -6.18 -27.92
CA ALA A 18 14.44 -5.22 -28.26
C ALA A 18 13.19 -5.47 -27.41
N THR A 19 12.86 -4.50 -26.56
CA THR A 19 11.54 -4.26 -25.95
C THR A 19 11.07 -5.16 -24.80
N ALA A 20 11.93 -5.42 -23.80
CA ALA A 20 11.45 -5.60 -22.41
C ALA A 20 11.69 -4.36 -21.53
N ILE A 21 12.50 -3.40 -22.01
CA ILE A 21 12.89 -2.19 -21.28
C ILE A 21 11.97 -1.01 -21.65
N ARG A 22 10.65 -1.12 -21.49
CA ARG A 22 9.71 0.04 -21.53
C ARG A 22 8.38 -0.27 -20.85
N LYS A 23 8.39 -0.77 -19.60
CA LYS A 23 7.20 -0.69 -18.73
C LYS A 23 7.51 -0.33 -17.27
N GLU A 24 8.75 -0.03 -16.92
CA GLU A 24 9.14 0.33 -15.55
C GLU A 24 9.34 1.84 -15.34
N LEU A 25 8.54 2.70 -16.00
CA LEU A 25 8.75 4.15 -15.84
C LEU A 25 7.49 4.98 -15.55
N PHE A 26 6.28 4.41 -15.60
CA PHE A 26 5.05 5.18 -15.34
C PHE A 26 3.90 4.36 -14.74
N GLU A 27 4.18 3.43 -13.82
CA GLU A 27 3.13 3.04 -12.87
C GLU A 27 3.11 4.09 -11.76
N LYS A 28 2.40 5.21 -12.00
CA LYS A 28 1.80 5.97 -10.90
C LYS A 28 0.95 4.95 -10.15
N LYS A 29 1.46 4.40 -9.04
CA LYS A 29 0.63 3.70 -8.06
C LYS A 29 -0.40 4.72 -7.62
N GLU A 30 -1.61 4.63 -8.18
CA GLU A 30 -2.75 5.33 -7.60
C GLU A 30 -2.84 4.87 -6.15
N PHE A 31 -2.85 5.83 -5.24
CA PHE A 31 -2.95 5.54 -3.82
C PHE A 31 -4.36 5.00 -3.57
N ASP A 32 -4.45 3.70 -3.29
CA ASP A 32 -5.71 3.04 -2.97
C ASP A 32 -6.07 3.30 -1.50
N PHE A 33 -6.87 4.33 -1.29
CA PHE A 33 -7.36 4.73 0.03
C PHE A 33 -8.19 3.62 0.70
N CYS A 34 -8.90 2.82 -0.09
CA CYS A 34 -9.75 1.75 0.42
C CYS A 34 -8.89 0.63 1.00
N LYS A 35 -7.93 0.14 0.21
CA LYS A 35 -6.98 -0.88 0.67
C LYS A 35 -6.20 -0.41 1.88
N ALA A 36 -5.72 0.83 1.86
CA ALA A 36 -4.91 1.36 2.94
C ALA A 36 -5.74 1.54 4.22
N CYS A 37 -7.02 1.94 4.12
CA CYS A 37 -7.95 1.97 5.25
C CYS A 37 -8.22 0.56 5.82
N VAL A 38 -8.51 -0.41 4.96
CA VAL A 38 -8.79 -1.80 5.39
C VAL A 38 -7.60 -2.41 6.09
N ASP A 39 -6.38 -2.25 5.54
CA ASP A 39 -5.15 -2.72 6.16
C ASP A 39 -4.95 -2.11 7.55
N VAL A 40 -5.26 -0.82 7.70
CA VAL A 40 -5.16 -0.07 8.94
C VAL A 40 -6.15 -0.57 9.99
N VAL A 41 -7.43 -0.72 9.64
CA VAL A 41 -8.45 -1.22 10.56
C VAL A 41 -8.16 -2.66 10.99
N THR A 42 -7.76 -3.51 10.04
CA THR A 42 -7.38 -4.90 10.31
C THR A 42 -6.18 -4.99 11.27
N LYS A 43 -5.16 -4.13 11.08
CA LYS A 43 -4.00 -4.07 11.99
C LYS A 43 -4.41 -3.57 13.38
N ALA A 44 -5.26 -2.56 13.45
CA ALA A 44 -5.73 -2.04 14.72
C ALA A 44 -6.51 -3.11 15.51
N GLU A 45 -7.42 -3.85 14.86
CA GLU A 45 -8.11 -5.02 15.43
C GLU A 45 -7.13 -6.06 15.99
N ALA A 46 -6.05 -6.35 15.27
CA ALA A 46 -5.07 -7.36 15.66
C ALA A 46 -4.22 -6.97 16.88
N THR A 47 -4.04 -5.67 17.14
CA THR A 47 -3.14 -5.21 18.22
C THR A 47 -3.74 -5.33 19.63
N GLN A 48 -5.06 -5.46 19.78
CA GLN A 48 -5.78 -5.33 21.07
C GLN A 48 -5.47 -4.02 21.85
N VAL A 49 -4.74 -3.09 21.22
CA VAL A 49 -4.48 -1.75 21.73
C VAL A 49 -5.66 -0.86 21.32
N ASP A 50 -5.90 0.19 22.09
CA ASP A 50 -6.85 1.25 21.74
C ASP A 50 -6.64 1.68 20.26
N THR A 51 -7.65 1.43 19.43
CA THR A 51 -7.55 1.57 17.97
C THR A 51 -7.38 3.04 17.60
N ASP A 52 -8.02 3.95 18.34
CA ASP A 52 -7.86 5.39 18.17
C ASP A 52 -6.41 5.83 18.42
N LYS A 53 -5.77 5.30 19.48
CA LYS A 53 -4.35 5.55 19.74
C LYS A 53 -3.45 5.03 18.62
N TRP A 54 -3.65 3.78 18.20
CA TRP A 54 -2.84 3.19 17.13
C TRP A 54 -2.98 3.95 15.81
N LEU A 55 -4.22 4.31 15.45
CA LEU A 55 -4.53 5.12 14.27
C LEU A 55 -3.82 6.47 14.31
N LYS A 56 -3.93 7.21 15.42
CA LYS A 56 -3.29 8.52 15.56
C LYS A 56 -1.77 8.48 15.39
N GLU A 57 -1.13 7.40 15.84
CA GLU A 57 0.31 7.20 15.68
C GLU A 57 0.72 6.92 14.22
N HIS A 58 -0.17 6.32 13.40
CA HIS A 58 0.12 5.93 12.02
C HIS A 58 -0.46 6.87 10.95
N ILE A 59 -1.36 7.79 11.31
CA ILE A 59 -1.87 8.84 10.40
C ILE A 59 -0.75 9.64 9.70
N PRO A 60 0.33 10.04 10.38
CA PRO A 60 1.41 10.77 9.72
C PRO A 60 2.05 9.99 8.57
N GLU A 61 2.24 8.67 8.70
CA GLU A 61 2.76 7.82 7.62
C GLU A 61 1.78 7.74 6.45
N PHE A 62 0.49 7.64 6.74
CA PHE A 62 -0.55 7.59 5.71
C PHE A 62 -0.62 8.89 4.91
N CYS A 63 -0.54 10.02 5.61
CA CYS A 63 -0.59 11.34 5.01
C CYS A 63 0.75 11.81 4.43
N ALA A 64 1.86 11.11 4.72
CA ALA A 64 3.17 11.40 4.14
C ALA A 64 3.16 11.26 2.61
N HIS A 65 2.23 10.49 2.04
CA HIS A 65 2.06 10.44 0.58
C HIS A 65 1.75 11.82 -0.04
N PHE A 66 1.20 12.74 0.76
CA PHE A 66 0.87 14.10 0.37
C PHE A 66 1.89 15.14 0.82
N GLU A 67 3.10 14.71 1.24
CA GLU A 67 4.17 15.60 1.71
C GLU A 67 4.51 16.75 0.73
N LYS A 68 4.26 16.54 -0.57
CA LYS A 68 4.51 17.54 -1.62
C LYS A 68 3.46 18.67 -1.65
N VAL A 69 2.34 18.49 -0.95
CA VAL A 69 1.22 19.45 -0.90
C VAL A 69 0.80 19.61 0.56
N GLU A 70 1.43 20.55 1.27
CA GLU A 70 1.26 20.75 2.71
C GLU A 70 -0.21 20.90 3.13
N GLU A 71 -1.03 21.58 2.32
CA GLU A 71 -2.48 21.75 2.57
C GLU A 71 -3.22 20.42 2.50
N LEU A 72 -2.84 19.55 1.57
CA LEU A 72 -3.42 18.23 1.39
C LEU A 72 -2.97 17.28 2.51
N GLN A 73 -1.73 17.40 2.97
CA GLN A 73 -1.23 16.68 4.14
C GLN A 73 -2.01 17.08 5.40
N LYS A 74 -2.20 18.39 5.65
CA LYS A 74 -3.01 18.88 6.78
C LYS A 74 -4.45 18.43 6.69
N PHE A 75 -5.04 18.46 5.49
CA PHE A 75 -6.39 17.97 5.24
C PHE A 75 -6.50 16.47 5.53
N CYS A 76 -5.58 15.66 5.00
CA CYS A 76 -5.50 14.22 5.25
C CYS A 76 -5.41 13.93 6.75
N THR A 77 -4.49 14.58 7.46
CA THR A 77 -4.29 14.37 8.91
C THR A 77 -5.55 14.75 9.68
N GLY A 78 -6.17 15.89 9.34
CA GLY A 78 -7.38 16.36 10.00
C GLY A 78 -8.59 15.44 9.76
N VAL A 79 -8.73 14.91 8.54
CA VAL A 79 -9.79 13.96 8.20
C VAL A 79 -9.56 12.64 8.92
N LEU A 80 -8.38 12.02 8.78
CA LEU A 80 -8.12 10.73 9.40
C LEU A 80 -8.16 10.79 10.93
N THR A 81 -7.79 11.92 11.55
CA THR A 81 -7.92 12.11 13.00
C THR A 81 -9.38 12.15 13.45
N LYS A 82 -10.29 12.68 12.63
CA LYS A 82 -11.73 12.62 12.92
C LYS A 82 -12.30 11.23 12.67
N LEU A 83 -11.81 10.57 11.62
CA LEU A 83 -12.21 9.20 11.29
C LEU A 83 -11.64 8.18 12.30
N SER A 84 -10.55 8.48 13.00
CA SER A 84 -9.95 7.53 13.95
C SER A 84 -10.90 7.12 15.06
N ALA A 85 -11.67 8.07 15.61
CA ALA A 85 -12.70 7.78 16.60
C ALA A 85 -13.85 6.94 16.04
N PHE A 86 -14.20 7.14 14.76
CA PHE A 86 -15.22 6.34 14.08
C PHE A 86 -14.73 4.91 13.83
N LEU A 87 -13.51 4.76 13.34
CA LEU A 87 -12.89 3.46 13.09
C LEU A 87 -12.66 2.70 14.41
N ASP A 88 -12.27 3.38 15.48
CA ASP A 88 -12.16 2.79 16.83
C ASP A 88 -13.52 2.28 17.32
N LYS A 89 -14.59 3.05 17.11
CA LYS A 89 -15.95 2.59 17.40
C LYS A 89 -16.33 1.38 16.55
N ALA A 90 -16.03 1.40 15.25
CA ALA A 90 -16.33 0.30 14.33
C ALA A 90 -15.60 -0.99 14.76
N VAL A 91 -14.33 -0.89 15.15
CA VAL A 91 -13.55 -2.01 15.70
C VAL A 91 -14.16 -2.54 17.01
N LYS A 92 -14.55 -1.65 17.93
CA LYS A 92 -15.21 -2.02 19.19
C LYS A 92 -16.57 -2.71 18.95
N GLU A 93 -17.28 -2.30 17.92
CA GLU A 93 -18.56 -2.89 17.49
C GLU A 93 -18.36 -4.14 16.59
N GLN A 94 -17.12 -4.56 16.35
CA GLN A 94 -16.75 -5.69 15.48
C GLN A 94 -17.35 -5.58 14.06
N VAL A 95 -17.40 -4.35 13.56
CA VAL A 95 -17.75 -4.07 12.16
C VAL A 95 -16.60 -4.55 11.28
N LEU A 96 -16.92 -5.28 10.21
CA LEU A 96 -15.91 -5.73 9.25
C LEU A 96 -15.08 -4.54 8.74
N PRO A 97 -13.74 -4.66 8.67
CA PRO A 97 -12.84 -3.58 8.23
C PRO A 97 -13.28 -2.89 6.94
N GLN A 98 -13.76 -3.67 5.96
CA GLN A 98 -14.25 -3.15 4.69
C GLN A 98 -15.49 -2.27 4.84
N LYS A 99 -16.46 -2.68 5.67
CA LYS A 99 -17.65 -1.86 5.95
C LYS A 99 -17.30 -0.59 6.71
N ALA A 100 -16.39 -0.67 7.68
CA ALA A 100 -15.94 0.50 8.42
C ALA A 100 -15.33 1.56 7.47
N CYS A 101 -14.58 1.10 6.46
CA CYS A 101 -13.97 1.97 5.45
C CYS A 101 -14.98 2.53 4.41
N GLU A 102 -16.03 1.78 4.08
CA GLU A 102 -17.16 2.25 3.25
C GLU A 102 -17.96 3.36 3.96
N GLU A 103 -18.21 3.21 5.26
CA GLU A 103 -18.98 4.21 6.04
C GLU A 103 -18.28 5.57 6.12
N VAL A 104 -16.94 5.58 6.07
CA VAL A 104 -16.12 6.79 6.06
C VAL A 104 -15.74 7.26 4.65
N LYS A 105 -16.28 6.62 3.61
CA LYS A 105 -16.05 6.95 2.18
C LYS A 105 -14.59 6.90 1.76
N LEU A 106 -13.81 6.02 2.38
CA LEU A 106 -12.44 5.69 1.94
C LEU A 106 -12.44 4.48 0.99
N CYS A 107 -13.48 3.66 1.10
CA CYS A 107 -14.06 2.83 0.06
C CYS A 107 -15.42 3.48 -0.35
#